data_AF-A0A915AE87-F1
#
_entry.id   AF-A0A915AE87-F1
#
_cell.length_a   1.000
_cell.length_b   1.000
_cell.length_c   1.000
_cell.angle_alpha   90.00
_cell.angle_beta   90.00
_cell.angle_gamma   90.00
#
_symmetry.space_group_name_H-M   'P 1'
#
loop_
_entity.id
_entity.type
_entity.pdbx_description
1 polymer ?
#
loop_
_entity_poly.entity_id
_entity_poly.type
_entity_poly.pdbx_seq_one_letter_code
_entity_poly.pdbx_strand_id
1 'polypeptide(L)'
;FHNAATMWQLSISLIAGLLIIGVESWTTETNKKLEDTLMKSYNRKHRPVKKESTTMQIQVYLLISHVEKVDEYEQTMMLHGLLWATWIDEYLQWEPSKYNNTRRIAIDSWKIWQPALSLYNSARGNSWYLHMGGLPASVGSDGKVWASGSFSFYVTCMFDFTNYPYDEQECPIVVADWVYDLSKVNLSDPSGNAPWNKPAVKLSYDPLNNNEAKKHVAGWNL
;
A
#
# COMPACT_ATOMS: atom_id res chain seq x y z
N PHE A 1 85.96 -4.12 -11.61
CA PHE A 1 84.53 -3.78 -11.51
C PHE A 1 84.20 -3.63 -10.04
N HIS A 2 84.20 -2.39 -9.54
CA HIS A 2 84.19 -2.05 -8.12
C HIS A 2 82.86 -1.38 -7.75
N ASN A 3 82.26 -1.89 -6.68
CA ASN A 3 81.48 -1.23 -5.63
C ASN A 3 80.15 -0.52 -5.93
N ALA A 4 79.12 -1.12 -5.34
CA ALA A 4 78.26 -0.57 -4.28
C ALA A 4 77.47 0.72 -4.57
N ALA A 5 76.15 0.49 -4.64
CA ALA A 5 75.09 1.45 -4.42
C ALA A 5 75.23 2.22 -3.09
N THR A 6 74.87 3.51 -3.09
CA THR A 6 73.98 4.17 -2.10
C THR A 6 73.94 5.70 -2.31
N MET A 7 72.74 6.27 -2.15
CA MET A 7 72.37 7.70 -2.04
C MET A 7 72.63 8.53 -3.31
N TRP A 8 71.69 9.30 -3.87
CA TRP A 8 70.82 10.30 -3.27
C TRP A 8 69.59 10.52 -4.16
N GLN A 9 68.38 10.55 -3.60
CA GLN A 9 67.27 11.30 -4.21
C GLN A 9 66.19 11.64 -3.17
N LEU A 10 66.32 12.86 -2.66
CA LEU A 10 65.31 13.86 -2.36
C LEU A 10 63.93 13.39 -1.82
N SER A 11 63.77 13.67 -0.54
CA SER A 11 62.54 13.93 0.20
C SER A 11 61.48 14.72 -0.58
N ILE A 12 60.30 14.11 -0.77
CA ILE A 12 59.02 14.81 -0.90
C ILE A 12 58.03 14.15 0.05
N SER A 13 57.80 14.80 1.18
CA SER A 13 56.66 14.54 2.06
C SER A 13 55.38 14.91 1.31
N LEU A 14 54.56 13.92 0.99
CA LEU A 14 53.16 14.13 0.64
C LEU A 14 52.35 13.21 1.52
N ILE A 15 51.86 13.79 2.60
CA ILE A 15 50.81 13.25 3.46
C ILE A 15 49.57 13.12 2.55
N ALA A 16 49.44 11.97 1.89
CA ALA A 16 48.15 11.52 1.40
C ALA A 16 47.41 10.99 2.63
N GLY A 17 46.87 11.93 3.41
CA GLY A 17 45.87 11.60 4.41
C GLY A 17 44.74 10.89 3.68
N LEU A 18 44.62 9.59 3.92
CA LEU A 18 43.40 8.84 3.69
C LEU A 18 42.31 9.50 4.53
N LEU A 19 41.68 10.54 3.98
CA LEU A 19 40.29 10.83 4.29
C LEU A 19 39.51 9.67 3.67
N ILE A 20 39.48 8.56 4.40
CA ILE A 20 38.29 7.71 4.41
C ILE A 20 37.23 8.65 4.96
N ILE A 21 36.59 9.41 4.07
CA ILE A 21 35.26 9.92 4.33
C ILE A 21 34.46 8.64 4.45
N GLY A 22 34.34 8.14 5.69
CA GLY A 22 33.40 7.10 5.99
C GLY A 22 32.08 7.64 5.49
N VAL A 23 31.57 7.06 4.40
CA VAL A 23 30.18 7.27 4.04
C VAL A 23 29.43 6.74 5.24
N GLU A 24 28.92 7.69 6.01
CA GLU A 24 28.29 7.51 7.28
C GLU A 24 27.13 6.51 7.15
N SER A 25 27.42 5.25 7.50
CA SER A 25 26.46 4.15 7.63
C SER A 25 25.46 4.37 8.79
N TRP A 26 25.46 5.56 9.42
CA TRP A 26 24.69 5.87 10.62
C TRP A 26 23.17 5.92 10.38
N THR A 27 22.70 6.18 9.16
CA THR A 27 21.26 6.22 8.86
C THR A 27 20.61 4.85 9.02
N THR A 28 21.28 3.80 8.52
CA THR A 28 20.80 2.41 8.63
C THR A 28 20.84 1.92 10.09
N GLU A 29 21.91 2.21 10.82
CA GLU A 29 22.04 1.80 12.23
C GLU A 29 21.05 2.54 13.14
N THR A 30 20.84 3.84 12.91
CA THR A 30 19.87 4.65 13.66
C THR A 30 18.44 4.17 13.41
N ASN A 31 18.08 3.90 12.15
CA ASN A 31 16.74 3.39 11.81
C ASN A 31 16.50 2.02 12.41
N LYS A 32 17.51 1.12 12.38
CA LYS A 32 17.43 -0.19 13.03
C LYS A 32 17.21 -0.06 14.54
N LYS A 33 18.02 0.77 15.22
CA LYS A 33 17.88 1.03 16.66
C LYS A 33 16.51 1.63 17.01
N LEU A 34 15.99 2.51 16.16
CA LEU A 34 14.66 3.10 16.32
C LEU A 34 13.58 2.03 16.18
N GLU A 35 13.60 1.23 15.11
CA GLU A 35 12.66 0.11 14.90
C GLU A 35 12.70 -0.86 16.10
N ASP A 36 13.89 -1.30 16.50
CA ASP A 36 14.08 -2.19 17.66
C ASP A 36 13.51 -1.58 18.95
N THR A 37 13.60 -0.26 19.11
CA THR A 37 13.05 0.44 20.28
C THR A 37 11.53 0.49 20.24
N LEU A 38 10.93 0.81 19.08
CA LEU A 38 9.48 0.83 18.89
C LEU A 38 8.88 -0.57 19.08
N MET A 39 9.53 -1.61 18.54
CA MET A 39 8.99 -2.97 18.53
C MET A 39 9.10 -3.72 19.87
N LYS A 40 9.93 -3.27 20.83
CA LYS A 40 10.14 -3.95 22.13
C LYS A 40 8.85 -4.24 22.90
N SER A 41 7.91 -3.31 22.89
CA SER A 41 6.62 -3.43 23.60
C SER A 41 5.42 -3.38 22.65
N TYR A 42 5.66 -3.40 21.35
CA TYR A 42 4.60 -3.28 20.36
C TYR A 42 3.84 -4.59 20.22
N ASN A 43 2.52 -4.52 20.31
CA ASN A 43 1.64 -5.67 20.11
C ASN A 43 0.71 -5.43 18.92
N ARG A 44 1.09 -6.00 17.77
CA ARG A 44 0.33 -5.89 16.52
C ARG A 44 -1.07 -6.51 16.53
N LYS A 45 -1.45 -7.26 17.56
CA LYS A 45 -2.76 -7.92 17.64
C LYS A 45 -3.86 -6.98 18.11
N HIS A 46 -3.51 -5.89 18.78
CA HIS A 46 -4.47 -4.95 19.34
C HIS A 46 -4.44 -3.64 18.58
N ARG A 47 -5.61 -3.01 18.49
CA ARG A 47 -5.80 -1.72 17.84
C ARG A 47 -4.90 -0.66 18.52
N PRO A 48 -4.13 0.13 17.75
CA PRO A 48 -3.07 0.98 18.29
C PRO A 48 -3.58 2.32 18.83
N VAL A 49 -4.51 2.28 19.79
CA VAL A 49 -4.99 3.44 20.54
C VAL A 49 -4.64 3.29 22.02
N LYS A 50 -4.36 4.40 22.72
CA LYS A 50 -4.11 4.42 24.17
C LYS A 50 -5.40 4.41 24.98
N LYS A 51 -6.48 4.95 24.42
CA LYS A 51 -7.82 4.98 25.04
C LYS A 51 -8.79 4.14 24.24
N GLU A 52 -9.36 3.11 24.86
CA GLU A 52 -10.26 2.17 24.18
C GLU A 52 -11.53 2.81 23.61
N SER A 53 -11.98 3.93 24.17
CA SER A 53 -13.14 4.68 23.68
C SER A 53 -12.87 5.46 22.39
N THR A 54 -11.60 5.67 22.02
CA THR A 54 -11.25 6.45 20.82
C THR A 54 -11.61 5.65 19.57
N THR A 55 -12.35 6.24 18.64
CA THR A 55 -12.58 5.64 17.31
C THR A 55 -11.38 5.89 16.42
N MET A 56 -10.86 4.83 15.80
CA MET A 56 -9.73 4.92 14.88
C MET A 56 -10.22 5.29 13.48
N GLN A 57 -9.67 6.38 12.92
CA GLN A 57 -9.96 6.80 11.55
C GLN A 57 -8.94 6.18 10.61
N ILE A 58 -9.42 5.47 9.60
CA ILE A 58 -8.59 4.85 8.58
C ILE A 58 -9.03 5.39 7.24
N GLN A 59 -8.12 6.02 6.52
CA GLN A 59 -8.35 6.44 5.16
C GLN A 59 -7.98 5.27 4.25
N VAL A 60 -8.92 4.85 3.41
CA VAL A 60 -8.74 3.73 2.47
C VAL A 60 -8.98 4.25 1.06
N TYR A 61 -8.07 3.92 0.15
CA TYR A 61 -8.17 4.26 -1.26
C TYR A 61 -7.91 3.01 -2.11
N LEU A 62 -8.85 2.73 -3.01
CA LEU A 62 -8.74 1.63 -3.97
C LEU A 62 -8.57 2.22 -5.36
N LEU A 63 -7.46 1.87 -6.02
CA LEU A 63 -7.29 2.12 -7.45
C LEU A 63 -7.57 0.84 -8.21
N ILE A 64 -8.66 0.84 -8.97
CA ILE A 64 -8.94 -0.21 -9.94
C ILE A 64 -8.00 -0.02 -11.12
N SER A 65 -7.10 -0.98 -11.32
CA SER A 65 -6.12 -0.95 -12.40
C SER A 65 -6.62 -1.71 -13.63
N HIS A 66 -7.40 -2.77 -13.42
CA HIS A 66 -7.89 -3.63 -14.50
C HIS A 66 -9.19 -4.33 -14.10
N VAL A 67 -10.12 -4.42 -15.05
CA VAL A 67 -11.29 -5.31 -14.98
C VAL A 67 -10.97 -6.53 -15.81
N GLU A 68 -10.71 -7.67 -15.18
CA GLU A 68 -10.31 -8.88 -15.90
C GLU A 68 -11.50 -9.59 -16.54
N LYS A 69 -12.59 -9.73 -15.78
CA LYS A 69 -13.75 -10.49 -16.21
C LYS A 69 -15.03 -9.83 -15.72
N VAL A 70 -16.03 -9.79 -16.59
CA VAL A 70 -17.42 -9.53 -16.27
C VAL A 70 -18.20 -10.79 -16.62
N ASP A 71 -19.00 -11.31 -15.70
CA ASP A 71 -19.86 -12.47 -15.92
C ASP A 71 -21.31 -12.04 -15.72
N GLU A 72 -22.01 -11.78 -16.84
CA GLU A 72 -23.37 -11.28 -16.81
C GLU A 72 -24.37 -12.29 -16.24
N TYR A 73 -24.08 -13.59 -16.42
CA TYR A 73 -24.94 -14.69 -15.95
C TYR A 73 -24.77 -14.93 -14.44
N GLU A 74 -23.52 -14.96 -13.96
CA GLU A 74 -23.23 -15.09 -12.53
C GLU A 74 -23.42 -13.76 -11.78
N GLN A 75 -23.60 -12.64 -12.48
CA GLN A 75 -23.70 -11.30 -11.90
C GLN A 75 -22.45 -10.92 -11.10
N THR A 76 -21.26 -11.17 -11.67
CA THR A 76 -19.97 -10.93 -11.00
C THR A 76 -18.98 -10.17 -11.85
N MET A 77 -18.03 -9.49 -11.19
CA MET A 77 -16.86 -8.90 -11.85
C MET A 77 -15.57 -9.22 -11.10
N MET A 78 -14.53 -9.56 -11.85
CA MET A 78 -13.16 -9.74 -11.36
C MET A 78 -12.34 -8.47 -11.55
N LEU A 79 -11.84 -7.92 -10.45
CA LEU A 79 -11.15 -6.64 -10.39
C LEU A 79 -9.75 -6.81 -9.84
N HIS A 80 -8.80 -6.08 -10.42
CA HIS A 80 -7.43 -5.95 -9.92
C HIS A 80 -7.09 -4.52 -9.62
N GLY A 81 -6.26 -4.31 -8.62
CA GLY A 81 -5.86 -2.98 -8.28
C GLY A 81 -4.89 -2.87 -7.11
N LEU A 82 -4.74 -1.63 -6.68
CA LEU A 82 -3.93 -1.23 -5.56
C LEU A 82 -4.82 -0.72 -4.43
N LEU A 83 -4.49 -1.13 -3.22
CA LEU A 83 -5.05 -0.63 -1.98
C LEU A 83 -4.00 0.24 -1.31
N TRP A 84 -4.39 1.45 -0.92
CA TRP A 84 -3.64 2.26 0.02
C TRP A 84 -4.48 2.51 1.26
N ALA A 85 -3.85 2.40 2.43
CA ALA A 85 -4.47 2.78 3.68
C ALA A 85 -3.53 3.66 4.51
N THR A 86 -4.11 4.62 5.22
CA THR A 86 -3.39 5.42 6.21
C THR A 86 -4.19 5.57 7.50
N TRP A 87 -3.47 5.47 8.62
CA TRP A 87 -4.01 5.60 9.97
C TRP A 87 -2.95 6.17 10.91
N ILE A 88 -3.35 6.50 12.14
CA ILE A 88 -2.43 6.88 13.22
C ILE A 88 -2.26 5.68 14.16
N ASP A 89 -1.01 5.30 14.43
CA ASP A 89 -0.63 4.34 15.45
C ASP A 89 -0.01 5.09 16.64
N GLU A 90 -0.72 5.13 17.76
CA GLU A 90 -0.30 5.90 18.94
C GLU A 90 0.92 5.31 19.68
N TYR A 91 1.34 4.09 19.31
CA TYR A 91 2.50 3.39 19.87
C TYR A 91 3.74 3.50 18.96
N LEU A 92 3.59 3.95 17.71
CA LEU A 92 4.69 4.17 16.76
C LEU A 92 5.09 5.64 16.65
N GLN A 93 5.31 6.30 17.79
CA GLN A 93 5.69 7.72 17.86
C GLN A 93 7.08 7.89 18.45
N TRP A 94 7.85 8.85 17.94
CA TRP A 94 9.16 9.19 18.48
C TRP A 94 9.52 10.65 18.24
N GLU A 95 10.48 11.15 19.01
CA GLU A 95 11.06 12.48 18.82
C GLU A 95 12.20 12.39 17.79
N PRO A 96 12.08 13.03 16.60
CA PRO A 96 13.11 12.96 15.56
C PRO A 96 14.50 13.37 16.07
N SER A 97 14.57 14.36 16.97
CA SER A 97 15.82 14.85 17.56
C SER A 97 16.62 13.79 18.32
N LYS A 98 15.97 12.74 18.84
CA LYS A 98 16.63 11.61 19.52
C LYS A 98 17.21 10.57 18.55
N TYR A 99 16.85 10.66 17.27
CA TYR A 99 17.17 9.68 16.23
C TYR A 99 17.67 10.39 14.96
N ASN A 100 18.66 11.28 15.09
CA ASN A 100 19.29 11.98 13.96
C ASN A 100 18.31 12.72 13.04
N ASN A 101 17.29 13.35 13.63
CA ASN A 101 16.20 14.02 12.90
C ASN A 101 15.43 13.11 11.93
N THR A 102 15.48 11.79 12.12
CA THR A 102 14.69 10.82 11.34
C THR A 102 13.20 11.08 11.57
N ARG A 103 12.49 11.43 10.49
CA ARG A 103 11.03 11.70 10.51
C ARG A 103 10.20 10.55 9.99
N ARG A 104 10.79 9.63 9.22
CA ARG A 104 10.11 8.48 8.63
C ARG A 104 11.04 7.29 8.58
N ILE A 105 10.48 6.10 8.82
CA ILE A 105 11.15 4.81 8.62
C ILE A 105 10.25 3.87 7.82
N ALA A 106 10.84 2.87 7.20
CA ALA A 106 10.12 1.76 6.61
C ALA A 106 10.12 0.59 7.60
N ILE A 107 8.96 0.02 7.88
CA ILE A 107 8.79 -1.15 8.75
C ILE A 107 8.03 -2.20 7.98
N ASP A 108 8.45 -3.45 8.05
CA ASP A 108 7.69 -4.53 7.42
C ASP A 108 6.23 -4.52 7.91
N SER A 109 5.29 -4.44 6.99
CA SER A 109 3.88 -4.23 7.32
C SER A 109 3.29 -5.34 8.21
N TRP A 110 3.85 -6.56 8.17
CA TRP A 110 3.44 -7.68 9.02
C TRP A 110 3.90 -7.57 10.48
N LYS A 111 4.85 -6.70 10.81
CA LYS A 111 5.32 -6.43 12.18
C LYS A 111 4.39 -5.50 12.94
N ILE A 112 3.65 -4.66 12.22
CA ILE A 112 2.75 -3.66 12.79
C ILE A 112 1.29 -4.11 12.72
N TRP A 113 0.43 -3.48 13.52
CA TRP A 113 -1.01 -3.68 13.45
C TRP A 113 -1.52 -3.20 12.10
N GLN A 114 -2.50 -3.93 11.55
CA GLN A 114 -3.19 -3.57 10.33
C GLN A 114 -4.69 -3.75 10.53
N PRO A 115 -5.54 -2.90 9.93
CA PRO A 115 -6.98 -3.14 9.93
C PRO A 115 -7.31 -4.43 9.20
N ALA A 116 -8.33 -5.13 9.68
CA ALA A 116 -8.78 -6.39 9.09
C ALA A 116 -9.77 -6.10 7.95
N LEU A 117 -9.30 -5.46 6.89
CA LEU A 117 -10.15 -5.03 5.78
C LEU A 117 -10.69 -6.24 5.00
N SER A 118 -12.00 -6.26 4.81
CA SER A 118 -12.71 -7.31 4.10
C SER A 118 -13.68 -6.74 3.06
N LEU A 119 -13.80 -7.45 1.94
CA LEU A 119 -14.81 -7.25 0.91
C LEU A 119 -16.08 -8.03 1.28
N TYR A 120 -17.12 -7.31 1.68
CA TYR A 120 -18.37 -7.91 2.16
C TYR A 120 -19.24 -8.47 1.04
N ASN A 121 -19.21 -7.83 -0.14
CA ASN A 121 -19.92 -8.29 -1.33
C ASN A 121 -19.01 -9.12 -2.25
N SER A 122 -18.12 -9.91 -1.65
CA SER A 122 -17.29 -10.86 -2.39
C SER A 122 -18.18 -11.91 -3.05
N ALA A 123 -18.08 -12.07 -4.37
CA ALA A 123 -18.86 -13.07 -5.10
C ALA A 123 -18.29 -14.50 -4.97
N ARG A 124 -17.08 -14.63 -4.41
CA ARG A 124 -16.42 -15.92 -4.19
C ARG A 124 -15.88 -16.03 -2.76
N GLY A 125 -15.73 -17.26 -2.29
CA GLY A 125 -15.19 -17.57 -0.96
C GLY A 125 -13.68 -17.40 -0.83
N ASN A 126 -12.97 -17.23 -1.95
CA ASN A 126 -11.57 -16.82 -2.01
C ASN A 126 -11.51 -15.33 -2.37
N SER A 127 -10.53 -14.59 -1.80
CA SER A 127 -10.33 -13.15 -2.03
C SER A 127 -11.30 -12.17 -1.35
N TRP A 128 -11.89 -12.54 -0.23
CA TRP A 128 -12.68 -11.61 0.61
C TRP A 128 -11.82 -10.76 1.56
N TYR A 129 -10.53 -11.07 1.71
CA TYR A 129 -9.60 -10.35 2.58
C TYR A 129 -8.72 -9.41 1.76
N LEU A 130 -8.55 -8.17 2.23
CA LEU A 130 -7.70 -7.18 1.61
C LEU A 130 -6.36 -7.13 2.34
N HIS A 131 -5.31 -7.65 1.70
CA HIS A 131 -3.99 -7.75 2.30
C HIS A 131 -3.09 -6.57 1.90
N MET A 132 -2.52 -5.91 2.91
CA MET A 132 -1.44 -4.93 2.77
C MET A 132 -0.10 -5.55 3.17
N GLY A 133 0.07 -6.84 2.89
CA GLY A 133 1.29 -7.59 3.14
C GLY A 133 2.21 -7.59 1.92
N GLY A 134 3.50 -7.85 2.13
CA GLY A 134 4.48 -8.03 1.05
C GLY A 134 5.33 -6.81 0.73
N LEU A 135 4.91 -5.61 1.11
CA LEU A 135 5.72 -4.39 1.06
C LEU A 135 5.84 -3.74 2.44
N PRO A 136 6.96 -3.07 2.77
CA PRO A 136 7.08 -2.29 4.00
C PRO A 136 6.10 -1.12 4.05
N ALA A 137 5.57 -0.84 5.24
CA ALA A 137 4.81 0.36 5.54
C ALA A 137 5.76 1.53 5.79
N SER A 138 5.39 2.73 5.35
CA SER A 138 6.05 3.96 5.78
C SER A 138 5.43 4.42 7.08
N VAL A 139 6.25 4.64 8.10
CA VAL A 139 5.81 5.13 9.42
C VAL A 139 6.46 6.48 9.66
N GLY A 140 5.65 7.49 9.99
CA GLY A 140 6.08 8.83 10.37
C GLY A 140 6.29 8.97 11.88
N SER A 141 7.12 9.95 12.28
CA SER A 141 7.42 10.21 13.70
C SER A 141 6.20 10.62 14.53
N ASP A 142 5.16 11.12 13.87
CA ASP A 142 3.85 11.45 14.42
C ASP A 142 2.95 10.21 14.62
N GLY A 143 3.41 9.02 14.25
CA GLY A 143 2.65 7.77 14.28
C GLY A 143 1.79 7.56 13.05
N LYS A 144 1.87 8.44 12.03
CA LYS A 144 1.12 8.23 10.79
C LYS A 144 1.72 7.08 10.00
N VAL A 145 0.90 6.09 9.70
CA VAL A 145 1.28 4.91 8.92
C VAL A 145 0.68 5.04 7.52
N TRP A 146 1.48 4.67 6.51
CA TRP A 146 1.02 4.45 5.14
C TRP A 146 1.39 3.03 4.75
N ALA A 147 0.37 2.23 4.47
CA ALA A 147 0.53 0.87 3.96
C ALA A 147 -0.14 0.74 2.61
N SER A 148 0.39 -0.16 1.79
CA SER A 148 -0.17 -0.48 0.48
C SER A 148 -0.19 -1.97 0.25
N GLY A 149 -1.13 -2.41 -0.56
CA GLY A 149 -1.23 -3.78 -1.05
C GLY A 149 -1.78 -3.82 -2.46
N SER A 150 -1.79 -5.00 -3.05
CA SER A 150 -2.57 -5.28 -4.25
C SER A 150 -3.78 -6.13 -3.89
N PHE A 151 -4.83 -6.05 -4.70
CA PHE A 151 -5.98 -6.91 -4.58
C PHE A 151 -6.34 -7.53 -5.92
N SER A 152 -6.92 -8.73 -5.84
CA SER A 152 -7.59 -9.41 -6.94
C SER A 152 -8.81 -10.12 -6.36
N PHE A 153 -9.99 -9.56 -6.59
CA PHE A 153 -11.23 -10.06 -5.99
C PHE A 153 -12.39 -10.08 -6.97
N TYR A 154 -13.38 -10.91 -6.64
CA TYR A 154 -14.67 -10.93 -7.34
C TYR A 154 -15.70 -10.16 -6.53
N VAL A 155 -16.41 -9.23 -7.15
CA VAL A 155 -17.57 -8.53 -6.55
C VAL A 155 -18.87 -9.01 -7.17
N THR A 156 -19.91 -9.08 -6.35
CA THR A 156 -21.28 -9.24 -6.85
C THR A 156 -21.79 -7.89 -7.38
N CYS A 157 -22.43 -7.89 -8.54
CA CYS A 157 -23.00 -6.70 -9.15
C CYS A 157 -24.40 -6.98 -9.70
N MET A 158 -25.35 -6.09 -9.46
CA MET A 158 -26.70 -6.24 -10.00
C MET A 158 -26.78 -5.57 -11.37
N PHE A 159 -26.65 -6.36 -12.44
CA PHE A 159 -26.67 -5.83 -13.80
C PHE A 159 -28.09 -5.47 -14.28
N ASP A 160 -28.22 -4.33 -14.95
CA ASP A 160 -29.46 -3.87 -15.60
C ASP A 160 -29.28 -3.81 -17.12
N PHE A 161 -29.97 -4.69 -17.86
CA PHE A 161 -29.89 -4.79 -19.32
C PHE A 161 -30.96 -3.99 -20.07
N THR A 162 -31.67 -3.08 -19.40
CA THR A 162 -32.79 -2.33 -20.00
C THR A 162 -32.38 -1.55 -21.26
N ASN A 163 -31.16 -1.00 -21.31
CA ASN A 163 -30.67 -0.18 -22.44
C ASN A 163 -29.65 -0.89 -23.34
N TYR A 164 -29.65 -2.23 -23.34
CA TYR A 164 -28.70 -3.01 -24.13
C TYR A 164 -28.69 -2.58 -25.62
N PRO A 165 -27.51 -2.38 -26.26
CA PRO A 165 -26.13 -2.64 -25.78
C PRO A 165 -25.41 -1.40 -25.21
N TYR A 166 -26.15 -0.33 -24.86
CA TYR A 166 -25.62 0.93 -24.32
C TYR A 166 -25.96 1.09 -22.83
N ASP A 167 -26.14 -0.03 -22.13
CA ASP A 167 -26.37 -0.08 -20.71
C ASP A 167 -25.11 0.32 -19.92
N GLU A 168 -25.33 1.03 -18.81
CA GLU A 168 -24.28 1.36 -17.83
C GLU A 168 -24.50 0.53 -16.58
N GLN A 169 -23.43 -0.01 -16.01
CA GLN A 169 -23.50 -0.91 -14.87
C GLN A 169 -22.84 -0.28 -13.63
N GLU A 170 -23.60 -0.23 -12.54
CA GLU A 170 -23.13 0.24 -11.23
C GLU A 170 -22.83 -0.93 -10.31
N CYS A 171 -21.54 -1.23 -10.12
CA CYS A 171 -21.11 -2.33 -9.29
C CYS A 171 -20.44 -1.82 -8.00
N PRO A 172 -21.11 -1.91 -6.84
CA PRO A 172 -20.54 -1.43 -5.60
C PRO A 172 -19.36 -2.31 -5.15
N ILE A 173 -18.38 -1.70 -4.49
CA ILE A 173 -17.32 -2.39 -3.77
C ILE A 173 -17.50 -2.06 -2.30
N VAL A 174 -17.88 -3.06 -1.50
CA VAL A 174 -18.23 -2.87 -0.08
C VAL A 174 -17.07 -3.35 0.79
N VAL A 175 -16.28 -2.40 1.29
CA VAL A 175 -15.16 -2.67 2.20
C VAL A 175 -15.51 -2.25 3.62
N ALA A 176 -15.25 -3.12 4.58
CA ALA A 176 -15.35 -2.81 6.00
C ALA A 176 -14.29 -3.56 6.81
N ASP A 177 -14.11 -3.16 8.07
CA ASP A 177 -13.30 -3.93 9.01
C ASP A 177 -14.06 -5.19 9.45
N TRP A 178 -13.37 -6.32 9.52
CA TRP A 178 -13.94 -7.61 9.89
C TRP A 178 -14.07 -7.80 11.41
N VAL A 179 -13.21 -7.15 12.19
CA VAL A 179 -13.06 -7.38 13.62
C VAL A 179 -13.81 -6.32 14.44
N TYR A 180 -13.80 -5.07 13.96
CA TYR A 180 -14.26 -3.91 14.69
C TYR A 180 -15.46 -3.24 14.01
N ASP A 181 -16.45 -2.84 14.80
CA ASP A 181 -17.56 -2.02 14.32
C ASP A 181 -17.16 -0.54 14.12
N LEU A 182 -18.09 0.25 13.57
CA LEU A 182 -17.91 1.68 13.28
C LEU A 182 -17.60 2.55 14.51
N SER A 183 -17.94 2.10 15.72
CA SER A 183 -17.59 2.81 16.95
C SER A 183 -16.10 2.70 17.29
N LYS A 184 -15.43 1.66 16.77
CA LYS A 184 -14.01 1.37 17.03
C LYS A 184 -13.12 1.69 15.83
N VAL A 185 -13.57 1.37 14.62
CA VAL A 185 -12.85 1.62 13.36
C VAL A 185 -13.81 2.26 12.37
N ASN A 186 -13.48 3.46 11.92
CA ASN A 186 -14.23 4.16 10.88
C ASN A 186 -13.38 4.31 9.62
N LEU A 187 -13.89 3.80 8.51
CA LEU A 187 -13.23 3.90 7.21
C LEU A 187 -13.71 5.15 6.49
N SER A 188 -12.81 5.83 5.80
CA SER A 188 -13.10 7.05 5.04
C SER A 188 -12.29 7.09 3.75
N ASP A 189 -12.80 7.82 2.75
CA ASP A 189 -12.04 8.14 1.54
C ASP A 189 -11.10 9.32 1.82
N PRO A 190 -9.80 9.25 1.45
CA PRO A 190 -8.87 10.38 1.58
C PRO A 190 -9.25 11.64 0.77
N SER A 191 -10.14 11.54 -0.21
CA SER A 191 -10.42 12.59 -1.21
C SER A 191 -11.78 13.29 -1.07
N GLY A 192 -12.56 13.00 -0.01
CA GLY A 192 -13.87 13.61 0.22
C GLY A 192 -14.96 13.11 -0.76
N ASN A 193 -16.21 13.53 -0.55
CA ASN A 193 -17.41 13.01 -1.25
C ASN A 193 -17.56 13.51 -2.71
N ALA A 194 -16.47 13.75 -3.46
CA ALA A 194 -16.60 14.21 -4.84
C ALA A 194 -17.01 13.03 -5.75
N PRO A 195 -17.98 13.20 -6.68
CA PRO A 195 -18.42 12.14 -7.58
C PRO A 195 -17.31 11.50 -8.43
N TRP A 196 -16.27 12.27 -8.78
CA TRP A 196 -15.12 11.83 -9.58
C TRP A 196 -14.14 10.94 -8.81
N ASN A 197 -14.28 10.84 -7.49
CA ASN A 197 -13.44 9.99 -6.64
C ASN A 197 -13.93 8.54 -6.59
N LYS A 198 -15.15 8.28 -7.10
CA LYS A 198 -15.66 6.92 -7.28
C LYS A 198 -15.00 6.33 -8.52
N PRO A 199 -14.33 5.16 -8.44
CA PRO A 199 -13.79 4.53 -9.63
C PRO A 199 -14.96 4.14 -10.55
N ALA A 200 -15.09 4.83 -11.68
CA ALA A 200 -16.08 4.53 -12.71
C ALA A 200 -15.38 3.82 -13.88
N VAL A 201 -15.74 2.55 -14.12
CA VAL A 201 -15.29 1.82 -15.30
C VAL A 201 -16.36 2.00 -16.38
N LYS A 202 -16.08 2.82 -17.40
CA LYS A 202 -16.92 2.88 -18.59
C LYS A 202 -16.55 1.74 -19.52
N LEU A 203 -17.40 0.71 -19.58
CA LEU A 203 -17.30 -0.35 -20.58
C LEU A 203 -17.86 0.18 -21.91
N SER A 204 -17.09 0.98 -22.64
CA SER A 204 -17.56 1.52 -23.93
C SER A 204 -17.32 0.53 -25.08
N TYR A 205 -18.36 0.32 -25.89
CA TYR A 205 -18.35 -0.31 -27.21
C TYR A 205 -17.77 0.62 -28.30
N ASP A 206 -17.07 0.08 -29.31
CA ASP A 206 -16.64 0.80 -30.52
C ASP A 206 -17.66 0.60 -31.66
N PRO A 207 -18.42 1.65 -32.04
CA PRO A 207 -19.47 1.57 -33.05
C PRO A 207 -18.97 1.63 -34.50
N LEU A 208 -17.65 1.71 -34.76
CA LEU A 208 -17.13 1.90 -36.12
C LEU A 208 -16.72 0.61 -36.85
N ASN A 209 -16.76 -0.56 -36.20
CA ASN A 209 -16.33 -1.82 -36.81
C ASN A 209 -17.51 -2.78 -37.08
N ASN A 210 -18.04 -2.72 -38.30
CA ASN A 210 -19.18 -3.55 -38.76
C ASN A 210 -18.80 -4.97 -39.21
N ASN A 211 -17.51 -5.33 -39.19
CA ASN A 211 -17.01 -6.60 -39.74
C ASN A 211 -16.67 -7.67 -38.68
N GLU A 212 -16.85 -7.38 -37.39
CA GLU A 212 -16.69 -8.36 -36.32
C GLU A 212 -18.04 -8.69 -35.68
N ALA A 213 -18.27 -9.99 -35.41
CA ALA A 213 -19.36 -10.39 -34.53
C ALA A 213 -19.23 -9.61 -33.21
N LYS A 214 -20.35 -9.05 -32.73
CA LYS A 214 -20.45 -8.23 -31.52
C LYS A 214 -19.70 -8.91 -30.37
N LYS A 215 -18.58 -8.35 -29.92
CA LYS A 215 -17.74 -8.93 -28.86
C LYS A 215 -17.75 -8.03 -27.63
N HIS A 216 -17.95 -8.67 -26.49
CA HIS A 216 -17.88 -8.10 -25.15
C HIS A 216 -16.48 -7.55 -24.87
N VAL A 217 -16.37 -6.57 -23.96
CA VAL A 217 -15.08 -6.12 -23.39
C VAL A 217 -14.39 -7.23 -22.55
N ALA A 218 -15.04 -8.38 -22.34
CA ALA A 218 -14.50 -9.52 -21.58
C ALA A 218 -14.63 -10.90 -22.27
N GLY A 219 -14.83 -10.97 -23.59
CA GLY A 219 -14.99 -12.25 -24.30
C GLY A 219 -13.75 -12.66 -25.09
N TRP A 220 -12.93 -13.59 -24.57
CA TRP A 220 -11.93 -14.32 -25.36
C TRP A 220 -12.53 -15.61 -25.94
N ASN A 221 -12.20 -15.92 -27.20
CA ASN A 221 -12.65 -17.12 -27.92
C ASN A 221 -11.68 -18.32 -27.71
N LEU A 222 -12.23 -19.53 -27.65
CA LEU A 222 -11.54 -20.80 -27.96
C LEU A 222 -11.47 -21.00 -29.48
#